data_AF-A0A7T0PBS9-F1
#
_entry.id   AF-A0A7T0PBS9-F1
#
_cell.length_a   1.000
_cell.length_b   1.000
_cell.length_c   1.000
_cell.angle_alpha   90.00
_cell.angle_beta   90.00
_cell.angle_gamma   90.00
#
_symmetry.space_group_name_H-M   'P 1'
#
loop_
_entity.id
_entity.type
_entity.pdbx_description
1 polymer ?
#
loop_
_entity_poly.entity_id
_entity_poly.type
_entity_poly.pdbx_seq_one_letter_code
_entity_poly.pdbx_strand_id
1 'polypeptide(L)'
;MLNDMDVYEWLDSRVDSSVSRESAESDLAAGEVDRAVYCLADEAFAADALTLPMLETLLKEYPDGWMAEVFSYMRDTIELAQSTV
;
A
#
# COMPACT_ATOMS: atom_id res chain seq x y z
N MET A 1 -3.80 14.99 1.64
CA MET A 1 -3.81 14.74 0.20
C MET A 1 -2.51 15.19 -0.39
N LEU A 2 -1.57 14.27 -0.24
CA LEU A 2 -0.45 14.07 -1.14
C LEU A 2 -0.97 13.72 -2.55
N ASN A 3 -0.14 13.90 -3.57
CA ASN A 3 -0.43 13.32 -4.89
C ASN A 3 0.01 11.84 -4.93
N ASP A 4 -0.43 11.08 -5.93
CA ASP A 4 -0.13 9.65 -6.01
C ASP A 4 1.38 9.33 -6.04
N MET A 5 2.19 10.18 -6.68
CA MET A 5 3.65 10.01 -6.71
C MET A 5 4.27 10.25 -5.34
N ASP A 6 3.83 11.28 -4.63
CA ASP A 6 4.28 11.55 -3.26
C ASP A 6 3.91 10.37 -2.33
N VAL A 7 2.72 9.76 -2.52
CA VAL A 7 2.30 8.58 -1.75
C VAL A 7 3.14 7.35 -2.12
N TYR A 8 3.43 7.15 -3.40
CA TYR A 8 4.32 6.09 -3.87
C TYR A 8 5.71 6.19 -3.22
N GLU A 9 6.36 7.35 -3.32
CA GLU A 9 7.70 7.58 -2.74
C GLU A 9 7.68 7.42 -1.20
N TRP A 10 6.61 7.90 -0.56
CA TRP A 10 6.41 7.72 0.88
C TRP A 10 6.30 6.24 1.27
N LEU A 11 5.59 5.43 0.49
CA LEU A 11 5.42 4.01 0.73
C LEU A 11 6.72 3.24 0.44
N ASP A 12 7.36 3.51 -0.70
CA ASP A 12 8.61 2.87 -1.13
C ASP A 12 9.74 3.07 -0.13
N SER A 13 9.84 4.28 0.44
CA SER A 13 10.85 4.58 1.48
C SER A 13 10.65 3.85 2.82
N ARG A 14 9.52 3.16 3.01
CA ARG A 14 9.16 2.46 4.25
C ARG A 14 9.14 0.95 4.13
N VAL A 15 8.80 0.44 2.96
CA VAL A 15 8.81 -1.00 2.70
C VAL A 15 10.25 -1.47 2.52
N ASP A 16 10.63 -2.54 3.20
CA ASP A 16 12.00 -3.01 3.17
C ASP A 16 12.37 -3.73 1.85
N SER A 17 13.59 -4.22 1.75
CA SER A 17 14.10 -4.83 0.51
C SER A 17 13.55 -6.23 0.22
N SER A 18 12.76 -6.83 1.12
CA SER A 18 12.05 -8.09 0.84
C SER A 18 10.83 -7.88 -0.06
N VAL A 19 10.32 -6.65 -0.16
CA VAL A 19 9.16 -6.31 -0.98
C VAL A 19 9.58 -6.13 -2.44
N SER A 20 8.93 -6.87 -3.33
CA SER A 20 9.13 -6.71 -4.77
C SER A 20 8.57 -5.37 -5.25
N ARG A 21 9.33 -4.68 -6.09
CA ARG A 21 8.93 -3.42 -6.72
C ARG A 21 8.58 -3.58 -8.20
N GLU A 22 8.78 -4.77 -8.78
CA GLU A 22 8.68 -5.02 -10.22
C GLU A 22 7.34 -4.57 -10.81
N SER A 23 6.22 -5.02 -10.23
CA SER A 23 4.88 -4.65 -10.69
C SER A 23 4.63 -3.15 -10.57
N ALA A 24 5.06 -2.55 -9.46
CA ALA A 24 4.85 -1.13 -9.21
C ALA A 24 5.71 -0.24 -10.12
N GLU A 25 6.96 -0.62 -10.39
CA GLU A 25 7.86 0.05 -11.33
C GLU A 25 7.33 -0.04 -12.78
N SER A 26 6.72 -1.18 -13.15
CA SER A 26 6.06 -1.34 -14.45
C SER A 26 4.89 -0.36 -14.61
N ASP A 27 4.04 -0.22 -13.58
CA ASP A 27 2.91 0.72 -13.61
C ASP A 27 3.37 2.19 -13.62
N LEU A 28 4.43 2.53 -12.88
CA LEU A 28 5.06 3.85 -12.95
C LEU A 28 5.55 4.18 -14.36
N ALA A 29 6.20 3.21 -15.03
CA ALA A 29 6.68 3.39 -16.40
C ALA A 29 5.52 3.56 -17.41
N ALA A 30 4.34 3.03 -17.10
CA ALA A 30 3.12 3.23 -17.87
C ALA A 30 2.39 4.56 -17.56
N GLY A 31 2.78 5.27 -16.50
CA GLY A 31 2.13 6.49 -16.03
C GLY A 31 0.90 6.26 -15.14
N GLU A 32 0.68 5.02 -14.68
CA GLU A 32 -0.44 4.61 -13.84
C GLU A 32 0.01 4.63 -12.37
N VAL A 33 0.16 5.83 -11.81
CA VAL A 33 0.80 6.02 -10.49
C VAL A 33 -0.04 5.48 -9.34
N ASP A 34 -1.37 5.59 -9.42
CA ASP A 34 -2.28 4.96 -8.45
C ASP A 34 -2.11 3.43 -8.48
N ARG A 35 -2.05 2.81 -9.66
CA ARG A 35 -1.76 1.38 -9.80
C ARG A 35 -0.42 1.01 -9.19
N ALA A 36 0.61 1.82 -9.38
CA ALA A 36 1.90 1.60 -8.75
C ALA A 36 1.83 1.62 -7.21
N VAL A 37 1.08 2.56 -6.62
CA VAL A 37 0.85 2.60 -5.16
C VAL A 37 0.16 1.32 -4.69
N TYR A 38 -0.90 0.91 -5.38
CA TYR A 38 -1.62 -0.32 -5.06
C TYR A 38 -0.71 -1.54 -5.13
N CYS A 39 0.02 -1.72 -6.24
CA CYS A 39 0.90 -2.86 -6.45
C CYS A 39 1.98 -2.93 -5.36
N LEU A 40 2.57 -1.79 -4.98
CA LEU A 40 3.57 -1.76 -3.92
C LEU A 40 2.98 -2.11 -2.54
N ALA A 41 1.77 -1.63 -2.26
CA ALA A 41 1.07 -1.97 -1.02
C ALA A 41 0.68 -3.45 -0.96
N ASP A 42 0.22 -4.02 -2.08
CA ASP A 42 -0.16 -5.44 -2.19
C ASP A 42 1.04 -6.37 -2.01
N GLU A 43 2.18 -6.06 -2.65
CA GLU A 43 3.44 -6.79 -2.46
C GLU A 43 3.94 -6.67 -1.00
N ALA A 44 3.84 -5.49 -0.40
CA ALA A 44 4.21 -5.29 1.00
C ALA A 44 3.28 -6.06 1.96
N PHE A 45 1.99 -6.15 1.64
CA PHE A 45 1.01 -6.92 2.41
C PHE A 45 1.31 -8.42 2.33
N ALA A 46 1.56 -8.94 1.12
CA ALA A 46 1.90 -10.34 0.91
C ALA A 46 3.22 -10.76 1.57
N ALA A 47 4.14 -9.81 1.75
CA ALA A 47 5.43 -10.02 2.43
C ALA A 47 5.40 -9.77 3.95
N ASP A 48 4.22 -9.54 4.56
CA ASP A 48 4.05 -9.14 5.97
C ASP A 48 4.85 -7.86 6.37
N ALA A 49 5.20 -7.03 5.38
CA ALA A 49 5.96 -5.79 5.57
C ALA A 49 5.06 -4.54 5.70
N LEU A 50 3.77 -4.66 5.32
CA LEU A 50 2.80 -3.59 5.45
C LEU A 50 2.28 -3.49 6.89
N THR A 51 2.45 -2.34 7.53
CA THR A 51 2.04 -2.12 8.92
C THR A 51 0.69 -1.39 9.04
N LEU A 52 0.01 -1.52 10.18
CA LEU A 52 -1.24 -0.77 10.46
C LEU A 52 -1.06 0.75 10.30
N PRO A 53 -0.02 1.42 10.85
CA PRO A 53 0.16 2.86 10.65
C PRO A 53 0.38 3.26 9.17
N MET A 54 0.96 2.36 8.37
CA MET A 54 1.12 2.60 6.94
C MET A 54 -0.25 2.57 6.24
N LEU A 55 -1.08 1.58 6.56
CA LEU A 55 -2.44 1.48 6.04
C LEU A 55 -3.35 2.64 6.49
N GLU A 56 -3.24 3.10 7.73
CA GLU A 56 -3.96 4.29 8.20
C GLU A 56 -3.60 5.53 7.38
N THR A 57 -2.32 5.67 7.00
CA THR A 57 -1.87 6.75 6.13
C THR A 57 -2.43 6.58 4.72
N LEU A 58 -2.37 5.38 4.14
CA LEU A 58 -2.95 5.10 2.82
C LEU A 58 -4.46 5.39 2.79
N LEU A 59 -5.22 4.97 3.80
CA LEU A 59 -6.66 5.25 3.91
C LEU A 59 -7.00 6.73 4.09
N LYS A 60 -6.07 7.51 4.65
CA LYS A 60 -6.24 8.96 4.75
C LYS A 60 -6.02 9.65 3.40
N GLU A 61 -5.07 9.16 2.60
CA GLU A 61 -4.76 9.74 1.28
C GLU A 61 -5.72 9.21 0.19
N TYR A 62 -6.26 8.00 0.36
CA TYR A 62 -7.32 7.39 -0.46
C TYR A 62 -8.56 7.10 0.38
N PRO A 63 -9.36 8.13 0.74
CA PRO A 63 -10.52 7.98 1.62
C PRO A 63 -11.73 7.34 0.94
N ASP A 64 -11.76 7.29 -0.39
CA ASP A 64 -12.84 6.75 -1.20
C ASP A 64 -12.33 5.99 -2.45
N GLY A 65 -13.27 5.38 -3.16
CA GLY A 65 -12.98 4.58 -4.34
C GLY A 65 -12.46 3.18 -4.03
N TRP A 66 -12.02 2.48 -5.08
CA TRP A 66 -11.63 1.07 -5.01
C TRP A 66 -10.40 0.84 -4.11
N MET A 67 -9.47 1.79 -4.05
CA MET A 67 -8.31 1.71 -3.15
C MET A 67 -8.70 1.76 -1.69
N ALA A 68 -9.68 2.59 -1.31
CA ALA A 68 -10.18 2.66 0.06
C ALA A 68 -10.78 1.32 0.50
N GLU A 69 -11.51 0.64 -0.38
CA GLU A 69 -12.08 -0.70 -0.12
C GLU A 69 -10.97 -1.74 0.09
N VAL A 70 -9.95 -1.74 -0.78
CA VAL A 70 -8.81 -2.65 -0.70
C VAL A 70 -7.98 -2.42 0.57
N PHE A 71 -7.61 -1.17 0.87
CA PHE A 71 -6.80 -0.87 2.05
C PHE A 71 -7.55 -1.11 3.35
N SER A 72 -8.87 -0.91 3.36
CA SER A 72 -9.71 -1.27 4.51
C SER A 72 -9.68 -2.78 4.75
N TYR A 73 -9.81 -3.58 3.69
CA TYR A 73 -9.71 -5.04 3.77
C TYR A 73 -8.34 -5.50 4.30
N MET A 74 -7.24 -4.93 3.81
CA MET A 74 -5.89 -5.24 4.29
C MET A 74 -5.73 -4.91 5.78
N ARG A 75 -6.23 -3.74 6.23
CA ARG A 75 -6.20 -3.34 7.64
C ARG A 75 -6.95 -4.33 8.52
N ASP A 76 -8.20 -4.62 8.17
CA ASP A 76 -9.07 -5.52 8.95
C ASP A 76 -8.44 -6.92 9.06
N THR A 77 -7.74 -7.36 8.00
CA THR A 77 -7.01 -8.64 8.01
C THR A 77 -5.84 -8.65 9.00
N ILE A 78 -5.05 -7.57 9.06
CA ILE A 78 -3.94 -7.44 10.02
C ILE A 78 -4.47 -7.36 11.45
N GLU A 79 -5.53 -6.59 11.69
CA GLU A 79 -6.15 -6.45 13.02
C GLU A 79 -6.69 -7.79 13.54
N LEU A 80 -7.31 -8.59 12.66
CA LEU A 80 -7.78 -9.93 13.00
C LEU A 80 -6.63 -10.87 13.36
N ALA A 81 -5.54 -10.83 12.59
CA ALA A 81 -4.35 -11.64 12.85
C ALA A 81 -3.74 -11.30 14.23
N GLN A 82 -3.68 -10.01 14.59
CA GLN A 82 -3.16 -9.56 15.88
C GLN A 82 -4.08 -9.87 17.06
N SER A 83 -5.39 -9.95 16.83
CA SER A 83 -6.38 -10.27 17.88
C SER A 83 -6.45 -11.77 18.21
N THR A 84 -5.81 -12.62 17.41
CA THR A 84 -5.83 -14.08 17.56
C THR A 84 -4.61 -14.62 18.32
N VAL A 85 -3.71 -13.74 18.76
CA VAL A 85 -2.49 -14.02 19.56
C VAL A 85 -2.73 -13.65 21.02
#